data_AF-A0A1I0EYL5-F1
#
_entry.id   AF-A0A1I0EYL5-F1
#
_cell.length_a   1.000
_cell.length_b   1.000
_cell.length_c   1.000
_cell.angle_alpha   90.00
_cell.angle_beta   90.00
_cell.angle_gamma   90.00
#
_symmetry.space_group_name_H-M   'P 1'
#
loop_
_entity.id
_entity.type
_entity.pdbx_description
1 polymer ?
#
loop_
_entity_poly.entity_id
_entity_poly.type
_entity_poly.pdbx_seq_one_letter_code
_entity_poly.pdbx_strand_id
1 'polypeptide(L)'
;MIFTRWSFYQFIMILLLTILAFFIDSFKEDVAISVNASNVDAFILMLERITFLIIIIGLFSFILYFQTKKSDTFLTHSLWDKMPVILTIILLLSFIGIFVVFLSDPLNQLFQSQRWLMYCILYYFLFVFHMLVLSIIHKTRKQAKNQVKIQSSFLFTVLILVLGIFLI
;
A
#
# COMPACT_ATOMS: atom_id res chain seq x y z
N MET A 1 -14.57 26.33 -6.50
CA MET A 1 -15.24 25.03 -6.20
C MET A 1 -14.17 23.97 -5.95
N ILE A 2 -13.63 23.86 -4.72
CA ILE A 2 -12.46 22.99 -4.44
C ILE A 2 -12.87 21.63 -3.84
N PHE A 3 -14.08 21.51 -3.28
CA PHE A 3 -14.58 20.28 -2.69
C PHE A 3 -15.66 19.63 -3.56
N THR A 4 -15.22 18.78 -4.50
CA THR A 4 -16.13 17.81 -5.12
C THR A 4 -16.47 16.71 -4.10
N ARG A 5 -17.67 16.12 -4.18
CA ARG A 5 -18.10 15.01 -3.30
C ARG A 5 -17.06 13.88 -3.23
N TRP A 6 -16.33 13.65 -4.32
CA TRP A 6 -15.25 12.67 -4.42
C TRP A 6 -14.01 13.00 -3.58
N SER A 7 -13.65 14.28 -3.47
CA SER A 7 -12.53 14.72 -2.62
C SER A 7 -12.82 14.50 -1.14
N PHE A 8 -14.09 14.65 -0.75
CA PHE A 8 -14.55 14.34 0.60
C PHE A 8 -14.43 12.84 0.91
N TYR A 9 -14.84 11.96 -0.01
CA TYR A 9 -14.65 10.51 0.16
C TYR A 9 -13.17 10.11 0.21
N GLN A 10 -12.29 10.73 -0.59
CA GLN A 10 -10.85 10.49 -0.50
C GLN A 10 -10.28 10.90 0.86
N PHE A 11 -10.72 12.04 1.40
CA PHE A 11 -10.32 12.49 2.73
C PHE A 11 -10.77 11.50 3.81
N ILE A 12 -12.00 10.99 3.74
CA ILE A 12 -12.49 9.95 4.65
C ILE A 12 -11.61 8.69 4.59
N MET A 13 -11.19 8.26 3.40
CA MET A 13 -10.33 7.07 3.26
C MET A 13 -8.93 7.29 3.87
N ILE A 14 -8.37 8.49 3.73
CA ILE A 14 -7.08 8.85 4.37
C ILE A 14 -7.23 8.87 5.90
N LEU A 15 -8.34 9.42 6.39
CA LEU A 15 -8.65 9.43 7.82
C LEU A 15 -8.79 7.99 8.35
N LEU A 16 -9.47 7.11 7.59
CA LEU A 16 -9.61 5.70 7.94
C LEU A 16 -8.26 4.97 7.98
N LEU A 17 -7.35 5.24 7.04
CA LEU A 17 -5.98 4.70 7.09
C LEU A 17 -5.22 5.17 8.34
N THR A 18 -5.41 6.43 8.74
CA THR A 18 -4.78 7.01 9.94
C THR A 18 -5.32 6.38 11.21
N ILE A 19 -6.64 6.19 11.29
CA ILE A 19 -7.29 5.44 12.37
C ILE A 19 -6.73 4.02 12.41
N LEU A 20 -6.66 3.32 11.27
CA LEU A 20 -6.11 1.96 11.21
C LEU A 20 -4.69 1.91 11.80
N ALA A 21 -3.82 2.86 11.43
CA ALA A 21 -2.46 2.94 11.97
C ALA A 21 -2.46 3.16 13.49
N PHE A 22 -3.33 4.03 14.00
CA PHE A 22 -3.48 4.27 15.43
C PHE A 22 -3.99 3.04 16.20
N PHE A 23 -4.92 2.28 15.62
CA PHE A 23 -5.39 1.02 16.19
C PHE A 23 -4.24 0.02 16.31
N ILE A 24 -3.46 -0.24 15.25
CA ILE A 24 -2.31 -1.17 15.34
C ILE A 24 -1.32 -0.72 16.42
N ASP A 25 -1.06 0.58 16.50
CA ASP A 25 -0.13 1.15 17.48
C ASP A 25 -0.70 1.13 18.91
N SER A 26 -2.01 0.95 19.11
CA SER A 26 -2.64 0.87 20.43
C SER A 26 -2.81 -0.57 20.92
N PHE A 27 -3.07 -1.54 20.03
CA PHE A 27 -3.27 -2.96 20.38
C PHE A 27 -1.93 -3.73 20.49
N LYS A 28 -0.95 -3.06 21.09
CA LYS A 28 0.51 -3.24 20.96
C LYS A 28 1.16 -4.50 21.57
N GLU A 29 0.41 -5.48 22.10
CA GLU A 29 1.05 -6.54 22.90
C GLU A 29 1.61 -7.74 22.12
N ASP A 30 1.13 -8.08 20.91
CA ASP A 30 1.57 -9.35 20.25
C ASP A 30 1.92 -9.24 18.76
N VAL A 31 2.38 -8.07 18.28
CA VAL A 31 2.97 -7.99 16.91
C VAL A 31 4.49 -8.30 16.93
N ALA A 32 5.05 -8.63 18.11
CA ALA A 32 6.38 -9.19 18.24
C ALA A 32 6.30 -10.71 18.09
N ILE A 33 6.63 -11.17 16.89
CA ILE A 33 6.84 -12.56 16.45
C ILE A 33 7.13 -13.51 17.64
N SER A 34 6.10 -14.22 18.12
CA SER A 34 6.35 -15.42 18.91
C SER A 34 6.78 -16.51 17.93
N VAL A 35 8.09 -16.68 17.79
CA VAL A 35 8.71 -17.76 16.99
C VAL A 35 8.33 -19.16 17.52
N ASN A 36 7.65 -19.22 18.68
CA ASN A 36 7.17 -20.43 19.35
C ASN A 36 5.63 -20.58 19.33
N ALA A 37 4.95 -20.04 18.32
CA ALA A 37 3.52 -20.26 18.14
C ALA A 37 3.25 -21.72 17.73
N SER A 38 2.19 -22.34 18.28
CA SER A 38 1.72 -23.63 17.76
C SER A 38 1.32 -23.48 16.28
N ASN A 39 1.23 -24.59 15.52
CA ASN A 39 0.83 -24.54 14.11
C ASN A 39 -0.51 -23.80 13.89
N VAL A 40 -1.39 -23.77 14.89
CA VAL A 40 -2.67 -23.05 14.86
C VAL A 40 -2.48 -21.55 15.05
N ASP A 41 -1.65 -21.13 16.01
CA ASP A 41 -1.37 -19.72 16.28
C ASP A 41 -0.64 -19.06 15.09
N ALA A 42 0.29 -19.78 14.46
CA ALA A 42 0.98 -19.32 13.26
C ALA A 42 0.00 -19.09 12.09
N PHE A 43 -0.99 -19.97 11.92
CA PHE A 43 -2.02 -19.82 10.89
C PHE A 43 -2.93 -18.62 11.15
N ILE A 44 -3.32 -18.38 12.41
CA ILE A 44 -4.13 -17.21 12.80
C ILE A 44 -3.37 -15.91 12.55
N LEU A 45 -2.11 -15.82 13.00
CA LEU A 45 -1.26 -14.64 12.79
C LEU A 45 -1.05 -14.35 11.30
N MET A 46 -0.95 -15.39 10.47
CA MET A 46 -0.85 -15.24 9.01
C MET A 46 -2.13 -14.66 8.40
N LEU A 47 -3.30 -15.15 8.81
CA LEU A 47 -4.58 -14.63 8.34
C LEU A 47 -4.80 -13.17 8.74
N GLU A 48 -4.39 -12.79 9.95
CA GLU A 48 -4.46 -11.39 10.42
C GLU A 48 -3.62 -10.47 9.52
N ARG A 49 -2.37 -10.86 9.21
CA ARG A 49 -1.49 -10.11 8.31
C ARG A 49 -2.08 -9.96 6.90
N ILE A 50 -2.63 -11.03 6.34
CA ILE A 50 -3.26 -11.00 5.02
C ILE A 50 -4.49 -10.08 5.02
N THR A 51 -5.35 -10.21 6.03
CA THR A 51 -6.56 -9.38 6.16
C THR A 51 -6.21 -7.91 6.28
N PHE A 52 -5.20 -7.59 7.09
CA PHE A 52 -4.67 -6.25 7.24
C PHE A 52 -4.19 -5.63 5.91
N LEU A 53 -3.41 -6.38 5.12
CA LEU A 53 -2.94 -5.94 3.81
C LEU A 53 -4.08 -5.75 2.81
N ILE A 54 -5.05 -6.67 2.79
CA ILE A 54 -6.23 -6.58 1.91
C ILE A 54 -7.00 -5.29 2.21
N ILE A 55 -7.20 -4.95 3.49
CA ILE A 55 -7.88 -3.72 3.90
C ILE A 55 -7.12 -2.50 3.37
N ILE A 56 -5.80 -2.41 3.60
CA ILE A 56 -5.00 -1.25 3.15
C ILE A 56 -5.03 -1.09 1.64
N ILE A 57 -4.75 -2.15 0.90
CA ILE A 57 -4.74 -2.13 -0.57
C ILE A 57 -6.15 -1.82 -1.11
N GLY A 58 -7.19 -2.28 -0.41
CA GLY A 58 -8.58 -1.94 -0.68
C GLY A 58 -8.83 -0.43 -0.54
N LEU A 59 -8.40 0.17 0.56
CA LEU A 59 -8.52 1.62 0.80
C LEU A 59 -7.76 2.43 -0.26
N PHE A 60 -6.55 2.03 -0.64
CA PHE A 60 -5.83 2.66 -1.75
C PHE A 60 -6.58 2.53 -3.08
N SER A 61 -7.14 1.36 -3.36
CA SER A 61 -7.94 1.13 -4.57
C SER A 61 -9.20 2.00 -4.59
N PHE A 62 -9.86 2.20 -3.44
CA PHE A 62 -10.98 3.11 -3.31
C PHE A 62 -10.59 4.57 -3.53
N ILE A 63 -9.46 5.03 -2.99
CA ILE A 63 -8.93 6.38 -3.24
C ILE A 63 -8.72 6.62 -4.74
N LEU A 64 -8.11 5.65 -5.42
CA LEU A 64 -7.86 5.69 -6.86
C LEU A 64 -9.15 5.61 -7.67
N TYR A 65 -10.13 4.81 -7.22
CA TYR A 65 -11.44 4.75 -7.83
C TYR A 65 -12.15 6.10 -7.76
N PHE A 66 -12.18 6.76 -6.61
CA PHE A 66 -12.74 8.11 -6.49
C PHE A 66 -11.96 9.13 -7.33
N GLN A 67 -10.65 8.94 -7.50
CA GLN A 67 -9.85 9.79 -8.40
C GLN A 67 -10.31 9.65 -9.85
N THR A 68 -10.63 8.45 -10.34
CA THR A 68 -11.20 8.26 -11.69
C THR A 68 -12.55 8.94 -11.86
N LYS A 69 -13.35 9.07 -10.80
CA LYS A 69 -14.65 9.76 -10.83
C LYS A 69 -14.55 11.27 -10.68
N LYS A 70 -13.45 11.75 -10.08
CA LYS A 70 -13.14 13.17 -9.93
C LYS A 70 -12.52 13.75 -11.20
N SER A 71 -11.72 12.97 -11.93
CA SER A 71 -10.93 13.44 -13.07
C SER A 71 -11.04 12.48 -14.25
N ASP A 72 -11.66 12.92 -15.33
CA ASP A 72 -11.81 12.14 -16.57
C ASP A 72 -10.46 11.92 -17.30
N THR A 73 -9.44 12.70 -16.95
CA THR A 73 -8.06 12.60 -17.48
C THR A 73 -7.19 11.58 -16.74
N PHE A 74 -7.66 11.02 -15.63
CA PHE A 74 -6.91 10.04 -14.85
C PHE A 74 -6.87 8.69 -15.59
N LEU A 75 -5.68 8.07 -15.70
CA LEU A 75 -5.43 6.86 -16.50
C LEU A 75 -5.75 6.97 -18.00
N THR A 76 -5.79 8.17 -18.57
CA THR A 76 -5.93 8.38 -20.03
C THR A 76 -4.73 9.11 -20.64
N HIS A 77 -3.97 9.84 -19.83
CA HIS A 77 -2.79 10.56 -20.29
C HIS A 77 -1.64 9.61 -20.69
N SER A 78 -0.91 9.94 -21.76
CA SER A 78 0.26 9.18 -22.27
C SER A 78 1.42 9.06 -21.27
N LEU A 79 1.40 9.85 -20.18
CA LEU A 79 2.36 9.74 -19.09
C LEU A 79 2.26 8.38 -18.40
N TRP A 80 1.07 7.77 -18.38
CA TRP A 80 0.84 6.45 -17.78
C TRP A 80 1.57 5.31 -18.49
N ASP A 81 1.99 5.49 -19.75
CA ASP A 81 2.83 4.51 -20.44
C ASP A 81 4.26 4.45 -19.88
N LYS A 82 4.74 5.56 -19.30
CA LYS A 82 6.07 5.67 -18.67
C LYS A 82 6.03 5.48 -17.15
N MET A 83 4.85 5.57 -16.53
CA MET A 83 4.66 5.40 -15.09
C MET A 83 5.24 4.11 -14.51
N PRO A 84 5.19 2.93 -15.17
CA PRO A 84 5.82 1.73 -14.63
C PRO A 84 7.31 1.92 -14.37
N VAL A 85 8.04 2.51 -15.33
CA VAL A 85 9.48 2.74 -15.22
C VAL A 85 9.77 3.76 -14.13
N ILE A 86 9.01 4.84 -14.07
CA ILE A 86 9.15 5.89 -13.05
C ILE A 86 8.93 5.30 -11.64
N LEU A 87 7.87 4.51 -11.46
CA LEU A 87 7.55 3.90 -10.17
C LEU A 87 8.56 2.83 -9.76
N THR A 88 9.12 2.07 -10.70
CA THR A 88 10.22 1.14 -10.41
C THR A 88 11.46 1.90 -9.91
N ILE A 89 11.82 3.00 -10.56
CA ILE A 89 12.96 3.84 -10.12
C ILE A 89 12.70 4.42 -8.74
N ILE A 90 11.49 4.95 -8.49
CA ILE A 90 11.11 5.47 -7.17
C ILE A 90 11.21 4.38 -6.11
N LEU A 91 10.67 3.18 -6.39
CA LEU A 91 10.71 2.07 -5.45
C LEU A 91 12.16 1.67 -5.11
N LEU A 92 13.03 1.59 -6.12
CA LEU A 92 14.45 1.26 -5.94
C LEU A 92 15.16 2.33 -5.12
N LEU A 93 14.94 3.61 -5.44
CA LEU A 93 15.52 4.73 -4.70
C LEU A 93 15.04 4.75 -3.23
N SER A 94 13.77 4.44 -2.99
CA SER A 94 13.21 4.34 -1.65
C SER A 94 13.80 3.17 -0.86
N PHE A 95 14.04 2.02 -1.50
CA PHE A 95 14.76 0.90 -0.87
C PHE A 95 16.19 1.30 -0.48
N ILE A 96 16.93 1.96 -1.37
CA ILE A 96 18.28 2.47 -1.06
C ILE A 96 18.23 3.45 0.10
N GLY A 97 17.28 4.40 0.09
CA GLY A 97 17.11 5.38 1.15
C GLY A 97 16.88 4.74 2.51
N ILE A 98 15.99 3.75 2.58
CA ILE A 98 15.76 2.97 3.81
C ILE A 98 17.01 2.23 4.24
N PHE A 99 17.71 1.59 3.31
CA PHE A 99 18.93 0.85 3.64
C PHE A 99 19.99 1.76 4.29
N VAL A 100 20.19 2.97 3.73
CA VAL A 100 21.11 3.97 4.30
C VAL A 100 20.66 4.45 5.69
N VAL A 101 19.36 4.65 5.88
CA VAL A 101 18.76 5.01 7.18
C VAL A 101 19.02 3.93 8.22
N PHE A 102 18.84 2.65 7.86
CA PHE A 102 19.09 1.52 8.79
C PHE A 102 20.57 1.35 9.14
N LEU A 103 21.49 1.68 8.22
CA LEU A 103 22.93 1.68 8.49
C LEU A 103 23.39 2.86 9.36
N SER A 104 22.57 3.89 9.49
CA SER A 104 22.91 5.09 10.25
C SER A 104 22.34 4.98 11.67
N ASP A 105 23.20 4.74 12.67
CA ASP A 105 22.81 4.60 14.09
C ASP A 105 21.82 5.65 14.63
N PRO A 106 22.02 6.97 14.43
CA PRO A 106 21.09 7.96 14.96
C PRO A 106 19.70 7.91 14.29
N LEU A 107 19.64 7.53 13.01
CA LEU A 107 18.37 7.41 12.29
C LEU A 107 17.66 6.10 12.66
N ASN A 108 18.40 5.02 12.84
CA ASN A 108 17.87 3.76 13.33
C ASN A 108 17.21 3.91 14.72
N GLN A 109 17.86 4.65 15.64
CA GLN A 109 17.28 4.95 16.95
C GLN A 109 15.97 5.74 16.87
N LEU A 110 15.88 6.72 15.96
CA LEU A 110 14.64 7.46 15.73
C LEU A 110 13.51 6.54 15.26
N PHE A 111 13.79 5.62 14.34
CA PHE A 111 12.81 4.66 13.83
C PHE A 111 12.33 3.68 14.90
N GLN A 112 13.24 3.24 15.78
CA GLN A 112 12.88 2.37 16.90
C GLN A 112 12.06 3.12 17.97
N SER A 113 12.36 4.40 18.20
CA SER A 113 11.61 5.23 19.16
C SER A 113 10.23 5.64 18.64
N GLN A 114 10.07 5.86 17.33
CA GLN A 114 8.86 6.35 16.69
C GLN A 114 8.23 5.26 15.82
N ARG A 115 7.55 4.28 16.44
CA ARG A 115 6.92 3.14 15.74
C ARG A 115 5.91 3.56 14.67
N TRP A 116 5.19 4.67 14.87
CA TRP A 116 4.26 5.21 13.88
C TRP A 116 4.95 5.52 12.54
N LEU A 117 6.24 5.88 12.56
CA LEU A 117 7.03 6.17 11.38
C LEU A 117 7.25 4.92 10.53
N MET A 118 7.42 3.74 11.16
CA MET A 118 7.47 2.46 10.45
C MET A 118 6.16 2.15 9.72
N TYR A 119 5.00 2.41 10.32
CA TYR A 119 3.71 2.21 9.65
C TYR A 119 3.50 3.19 8.49
N CYS A 120 3.89 4.46 8.65
CA CYS A 120 3.86 5.43 7.57
C CYS A 120 4.72 4.99 6.38
N ILE A 121 5.92 4.46 6.66
CA ILE A 121 6.80 3.93 5.63
C ILE A 121 6.19 2.69 4.96
N LEU A 122 5.67 1.74 5.75
CA LEU A 122 5.00 0.57 5.20
C LEU A 122 3.86 0.97 4.26
N TYR A 123 3.01 1.91 4.66
CA TYR A 123 1.92 2.41 3.82
C TYR A 123 2.43 3.07 2.55
N TYR A 124 3.51 3.85 2.65
CA TYR A 124 4.16 4.43 1.48
C TYR A 124 4.64 3.35 0.50
N PHE A 125 5.32 2.31 0.96
CA PHE A 125 5.80 1.22 0.08
C PHE A 125 4.64 0.44 -0.53
N LEU A 126 3.62 0.10 0.26
CA LEU A 126 2.43 -0.58 -0.23
C LEU A 126 1.69 0.27 -1.28
N PHE A 127 1.62 1.59 -1.08
CA PHE A 127 1.01 2.50 -2.05
C PHE A 127 1.80 2.57 -3.35
N VAL A 128 3.13 2.77 -3.30
CA VAL A 128 3.99 2.81 -4.49
C VAL A 128 3.94 1.48 -5.24
N PHE A 129 3.97 0.36 -4.52
CA PHE A 129 3.86 -0.98 -5.10
C PHE A 129 2.49 -1.19 -5.78
N HIS A 130 1.39 -0.82 -5.13
CA HIS A 130 0.05 -0.91 -5.72
C HIS A 130 -0.07 -0.03 -6.98
N MET A 131 0.47 1.18 -6.94
CA MET A 131 0.54 2.09 -8.09
C MET A 131 1.37 1.49 -9.24
N LEU A 132 2.46 0.79 -8.93
CA LEU A 132 3.28 0.09 -9.92
C LEU A 132 2.47 -1.00 -10.60
N VAL A 133 1.77 -1.84 -9.85
CA VAL A 133 0.87 -2.87 -10.41
C VAL A 133 -0.22 -2.24 -11.28
N LEU A 134 -0.86 -1.16 -10.82
CA LEU A 134 -1.84 -0.43 -11.61
C LEU A 134 -1.26 0.09 -12.93
N SER A 135 -0.05 0.64 -12.90
CA SER A 135 0.60 1.16 -14.10
C SER A 135 0.93 0.06 -15.12
N ILE A 136 1.37 -1.12 -14.66
CA ILE A 136 1.60 -2.30 -15.52
C ILE A 136 0.28 -2.76 -16.14
N ILE A 137 -0.80 -2.81 -15.37
CA ILE A 137 -2.12 -3.20 -15.87
C ILE A 137 -2.67 -2.17 -16.86
N HIS A 138 -2.47 -0.88 -16.61
CA HIS A 138 -2.83 0.16 -17.57
C HIS A 138 -2.11 -0.04 -18.91
N LYS A 139 -0.80 -0.32 -18.86
CA LYS A 139 0.02 -0.55 -20.07
C LYS A 139 -0.38 -1.83 -20.82
N THR A 140 -0.71 -2.91 -20.12
CA THR A 140 -1.10 -4.19 -20.73
C THR A 140 -2.54 -4.21 -21.22
N ARG A 141 -3.46 -3.50 -20.56
CA ARG A 141 -4.90 -3.47 -20.87
C ARG A 141 -5.37 -2.08 -21.28
N LYS A 142 -4.72 -1.45 -22.26
CA LYS A 142 -5.01 -0.06 -22.67
C LYS A 142 -6.50 0.20 -22.97
N GLN A 143 -7.17 -0.74 -23.66
CA GLN A 143 -8.58 -0.64 -24.08
C GLN A 143 -9.61 -0.89 -22.96
N ALA A 144 -9.18 -1.36 -21.79
CA ALA A 144 -10.11 -1.64 -20.69
C ALA A 144 -10.57 -0.34 -20.00
N LYS A 145 -11.82 -0.35 -19.50
CA LYS A 145 -12.36 0.74 -18.67
C LYS A 145 -11.51 0.94 -17.41
N ASN A 146 -11.36 2.19 -16.96
CA ASN A 146 -10.57 2.54 -15.78
C ASN A 146 -10.99 1.78 -14.50
N GLN A 147 -12.29 1.52 -14.34
CA GLN A 147 -12.81 0.74 -13.20
C GLN A 147 -12.28 -0.69 -13.18
N VAL A 148 -12.22 -1.34 -14.36
CA VAL A 148 -11.71 -2.71 -14.51
C VAL A 148 -10.20 -2.74 -14.27
N LYS A 149 -9.47 -1.69 -14.68
CA LYS A 149 -8.02 -1.56 -14.41
C LYS A 149 -7.74 -1.49 -12.90
N ILE A 150 -8.52 -0.72 -12.14
CA ILE A 150 -8.37 -0.60 -10.68
C ILE A 150 -8.76 -1.89 -9.95
N GLN A 151 -9.86 -2.54 -10.34
CA GLN A 151 -10.24 -3.83 -9.74
C GLN A 151 -9.19 -4.90 -10.03
N SER A 152 -8.66 -4.93 -11.26
CA SER A 152 -7.59 -5.86 -11.62
C SER A 152 -6.31 -5.55 -10.83
N SER A 153 -5.94 -4.27 -10.66
CA SER A 153 -4.76 -3.91 -9.88
C SER A 153 -4.88 -4.27 -8.42
N PHE A 154 -6.05 -4.11 -7.83
CA PHE A 154 -6.35 -4.61 -6.50
C PHE A 154 -6.09 -6.12 -6.40
N LEU A 155 -6.73 -6.92 -7.26
CA LEU A 155 -6.61 -8.39 -7.24
C LEU A 155 -5.16 -8.86 -7.44
N PHE A 156 -4.46 -8.31 -8.44
CA PHE A 156 -3.06 -8.68 -8.70
C PHE A 156 -2.13 -8.25 -7.56
N THR A 157 -2.34 -7.08 -6.96
CA THR A 157 -1.52 -6.62 -5.82
C THR A 157 -1.70 -7.55 -4.63
N VAL A 158 -2.96 -7.85 -4.27
CA VAL A 158 -3.27 -8.77 -3.17
C VAL A 158 -2.70 -10.15 -3.44
N LEU A 159 -2.88 -10.68 -4.66
CA LEU A 159 -2.37 -12.00 -5.03
C LEU A 159 -0.84 -12.08 -4.91
N ILE A 160 -0.10 -11.07 -5.39
CA ILE A 160 1.36 -11.03 -5.28
C ILE A 160 1.79 -10.96 -3.81
N LEU A 161 1.15 -10.13 -2.99
CA LEU A 161 1.47 -10.01 -1.56
C LEU A 161 1.16 -11.29 -0.79
N VAL A 162 0.03 -11.94 -1.06
CA VAL A 162 -0.36 -13.20 -0.43
C VAL A 162 0.64 -14.29 -0.80
N LEU A 163 0.98 -14.45 -2.09
CA LEU A 163 2.00 -15.42 -2.51
C LEU A 163 3.36 -15.12 -1.87
N GLY A 164 3.74 -13.84 -1.75
CA GLY A 164 4.96 -13.45 -1.06
C GLY A 164 4.99 -13.90 0.40
N ILE A 165 3.90 -13.72 1.14
CA ILE A 165 3.81 -14.15 2.54
C ILE A 165 3.78 -15.67 2.68
N PHE A 166 3.13 -16.39 1.76
CA PHE A 166 3.10 -17.86 1.78
C PHE A 166 4.46 -18.51 1.48
N LEU A 167 5.34 -17.83 0.74
CA LEU A 167 6.65 -18.35 0.33
C LEU A 167 7.79 -17.99 1.29
N ILE A 168 7.56 -17.05 2.22
CA ILE A 168 8.52 -16.61 3.26
C ILE A 168 8.22 -17.38 4.54
#